data_AF-A0A1G3KQD7-F1
#
_entry.id   AF-A0A1G3KQD7-F1
#
_cell.length_a   1.000
_cell.length_b   1.000
_cell.length_c   1.000
_cell.angle_alpha   90.00
_cell.angle_beta   90.00
_cell.angle_gamma   90.00
#
_symmetry.space_group_name_H-M   'P 1'
#
loop_
_entity.id
_entity.type
_entity.pdbx_description
1 polymer ?
#
loop_
_entity_poly.entity_id
_entity_poly.type
_entity_poly.pdbx_seq_one_letter_code
_entity_poly.pdbx_strand_id
1 'polypeptide(L)'
;MRIHELTIENFRKFRQPLRLAGFEPGLNLLCDQNEAGKSTILEALRAVLFERHGSRSDRIRSFRPHGDEVAPTVELDFEIDGTRWRLRKRFLQSASVELESAAGRATGDEAEERLQELLGFSRAGNRGADDDSRGALGLLWVEQGQSFIIGSPGVSARRTLEDVLAGEVGLVTGGQRTQAILQNVERSLAELRTATGRPARRLAIA
;
A
#
# COMPACT_ATOMS: atom_id res chain seq x y z
N MET A 1 4.93 5.04 -7.15
CA MET A 1 6.01 5.14 -6.14
C MET A 1 7.04 4.05 -6.38
N ARG A 2 8.33 4.39 -6.35
CA ARG A 2 9.45 3.43 -6.43
C ARG A 2 10.37 3.62 -5.22
N ILE A 3 10.67 2.55 -4.49
CA ILE A 3 11.60 2.57 -3.35
C ILE A 3 13.02 2.40 -3.89
N HIS A 4 13.98 3.11 -3.29
CA HIS A 4 15.40 3.03 -3.63
C HIS A 4 16.25 2.55 -2.47
N GLU A 5 15.91 2.98 -1.27
CA GLU A 5 16.65 2.63 -0.06
C GLU A 5 15.74 2.68 1.17
N LEU A 6 15.95 1.76 2.09
CA LEU A 6 15.31 1.71 3.40
C LEU A 6 16.40 1.52 4.47
N THR A 7 16.50 2.48 5.38
CA THR A 7 17.41 2.41 6.53
C THR A 7 16.61 2.32 7.82
N ILE A 8 16.93 1.35 8.66
CA ILE A 8 16.21 1.04 9.90
C ILE A 8 17.20 1.03 11.06
N GLU A 9 16.90 1.74 12.13
CA GLU A 9 17.74 1.81 13.33
C GLU A 9 16.88 1.75 14.59
N ASN A 10 17.37 1.07 15.63
CA ASN A 10 16.70 0.93 16.92
C ASN A 10 15.24 0.44 16.79
N PHE A 11 15.00 -0.50 15.88
CA PHE A 11 13.65 -0.98 15.54
C PHE A 11 13.54 -2.47 15.80
N ARG A 12 12.81 -2.86 16.85
CA ARG A 12 12.63 -4.23 17.33
C ARG A 12 13.99 -4.94 17.46
N LYS A 13 14.26 -5.93 16.60
CA LYS A 13 15.52 -6.69 16.63
C LYS A 13 16.72 -5.94 16.06
N PHE A 14 16.51 -4.87 15.28
CA PHE A 14 17.58 -4.11 14.64
C PHE A 14 18.07 -3.01 15.57
N ARG A 15 19.12 -3.32 16.36
CA ARG A 15 19.81 -2.33 17.22
C ARG A 15 20.84 -1.51 16.44
N GLN A 16 21.53 -2.15 15.49
CA GLN A 16 22.44 -1.47 14.58
C GLN A 16 21.68 -1.02 13.32
N PRO A 17 22.13 0.05 12.65
CA PRO A 17 21.55 0.49 11.39
C PRO A 17 21.58 -0.64 10.35
N LEU A 18 20.40 -1.04 9.88
CA LEU A 18 20.22 -1.91 8.73
C LEU A 18 19.90 -1.05 7.51
N ARG A 19 20.78 -1.06 6.51
CA ARG A 19 20.57 -0.40 5.22
C ARG A 19 20.22 -1.42 4.15
N LEU A 20 19.04 -1.28 3.57
CA LEU A 20 18.58 -2.05 2.42
C LEU A 20 18.60 -1.14 1.21
N ALA A 21 19.49 -1.42 0.26
CA ALA A 21 19.64 -0.69 -0.98
C ALA A 21 19.51 -1.65 -2.17
N GLY A 22 19.54 -1.12 -3.40
CA GLY A 22 19.48 -1.94 -4.61
C GLY A 22 18.08 -2.43 -4.96
N PHE A 23 17.05 -1.66 -4.57
CA PHE A 23 15.69 -1.91 -5.04
C PHE A 23 15.58 -1.63 -6.54
N GLU A 24 15.16 -2.64 -7.29
CA GLU A 24 14.99 -2.59 -8.74
C GLU A 24 13.51 -2.46 -9.14
N PRO A 25 13.19 -2.05 -10.38
CA PRO A 25 11.83 -2.09 -10.87
C PRO A 25 11.27 -3.52 -10.87
N GLY A 26 9.98 -3.65 -10.59
CA GLY A 26 9.30 -4.96 -10.59
C GLY A 26 9.39 -5.68 -9.24
N LEU A 27 9.53 -7.01 -9.29
CA LEU A 27 9.45 -7.86 -8.10
C LEU A 27 10.79 -7.92 -7.37
N ASN A 28 10.81 -7.41 -6.14
CA ASN A 28 11.96 -7.51 -5.24
C ASN A 28 11.72 -8.64 -4.23
N LEU A 29 12.61 -9.63 -4.17
CA LEU A 29 12.50 -10.77 -3.26
C LEU A 29 13.49 -10.68 -2.11
N LEU A 30 12.98 -10.65 -0.88
CA LEU A 30 13.80 -10.69 0.33
C LEU A 30 14.00 -12.14 0.79
N CYS A 31 15.11 -12.74 0.37
CA CYS A 31 15.50 -14.11 0.71
C CYS A 31 16.46 -14.12 1.91
N ASP A 32 15.98 -14.68 3.01
CA ASP A 32 16.72 -14.84 4.27
C ASP A 32 16.02 -15.95 5.09
N GLN A 33 16.64 -16.41 6.18
CA GLN A 33 16.04 -17.39 7.07
C GLN A 33 14.78 -16.83 7.76
N ASN A 34 13.91 -17.72 8.24
CA ASN A 34 12.84 -17.30 9.15
C ASN A 34 13.47 -16.64 10.38
N GLU A 35 12.77 -15.66 10.97
CA GLU A 35 13.26 -14.87 12.11
C GLU A 35 14.44 -13.94 11.81
N ALA A 36 14.97 -13.93 10.57
CA ALA A 36 15.99 -12.99 10.13
C ALA A 36 15.52 -11.54 10.06
N GLY A 37 14.21 -11.30 10.25
CA GLY A 37 13.65 -9.96 10.48
C GLY A 37 12.92 -9.37 9.29
N LYS A 38 12.59 -10.18 8.28
CA LYS A 38 11.78 -9.76 7.11
C LYS A 38 10.48 -9.07 7.52
N SER A 39 9.72 -9.67 8.44
CA SER A 39 8.48 -9.06 8.96
C SER A 39 8.73 -7.76 9.71
N THR A 40 9.92 -7.60 10.32
CA THR A 40 10.32 -6.35 10.97
C THR A 40 10.68 -5.27 9.95
N ILE A 41 11.36 -5.63 8.85
CA ILE A 41 11.66 -4.72 7.74
C ILE A 41 10.37 -4.20 7.11
N LEU A 42 9.45 -5.12 6.83
CA LEU A 42 8.12 -4.83 6.34
C LEU A 42 7.35 -3.90 7.30
N GLU A 43 7.37 -4.18 8.61
CA GLU A 43 6.75 -3.28 9.60
C GLU A 43 7.39 -1.90 9.60
N ALA A 44 8.72 -1.79 9.50
CA ALA A 44 9.41 -0.50 9.49
C ALA A 44 9.02 0.34 8.25
N LEU A 45 8.95 -0.30 7.08
CA LEU A 45 8.47 0.35 5.85
C LEU A 45 7.01 0.82 6.00
N ARG A 46 6.16 0.01 6.63
CA ARG A 46 4.77 0.39 6.92
C ARG A 46 4.69 1.56 7.91
N ALA A 47 5.52 1.52 8.95
CA ALA A 47 5.57 2.54 9.98
C ALA A 47 5.99 3.90 9.42
N VAL A 48 7.04 3.94 8.60
CA VAL A 48 7.54 5.21 8.05
C VAL A 48 6.50 5.87 7.11
N LEU A 49 5.77 5.07 6.34
CA LEU A 49 4.76 5.58 5.39
C LEU A 49 3.46 6.01 6.08
N PHE A 50 2.96 5.26 7.07
CA PHE A 50 1.57 5.41 7.52
C PHE A 50 1.39 5.78 8.99
N GLU A 51 2.39 5.56 9.84
CA GLU A 51 2.27 5.91 11.25
C GLU A 51 2.71 7.35 11.47
N ARG A 52 1.90 8.14 12.18
CA ARG A 52 2.28 9.51 12.55
C ARG A 52 3.45 9.48 13.53
N HIS A 53 4.47 10.30 13.28
CA HIS A 53 5.69 10.36 14.12
C HIS A 53 5.40 10.61 15.61
N GLY A 54 4.42 11.46 15.93
CA GLY A 54 4.04 11.82 17.30
C GLY A 54 3.15 10.82 18.03
N SER A 55 2.70 9.75 17.37
CA SER A 55 1.79 8.77 17.98
C SER A 55 2.52 7.92 19.03
N ARG A 56 1.80 7.55 20.09
CA ARG A 56 2.30 6.78 21.24
C ARG A 56 1.48 5.51 21.50
N SER A 57 0.83 4.99 20.45
CA SER A 57 0.07 3.74 20.53
C SER A 57 0.94 2.58 21.00
N ASP A 58 0.33 1.53 21.55
CA ASP A 58 1.08 0.34 22.00
C ASP A 58 1.84 -0.33 20.85
N ARG A 59 1.30 -0.21 19.63
CA ARG A 59 1.99 -0.62 18.41
C ARG A 59 3.29 0.15 18.17
N ILE A 60 3.28 1.48 18.29
CA ILE A 60 4.51 2.28 18.12
C ILE A 60 5.48 2.03 19.28
N ARG A 61 4.97 1.85 20.51
CA ARG A 61 5.80 1.44 21.65
C ARG A 61 6.50 0.09 21.41
N SER A 62 5.85 -0.82 20.66
CA SER A 62 6.42 -2.12 20.26
C SER A 62 7.56 -2.02 19.25
N PHE A 63 7.80 -0.84 18.64
CA PHE A 63 8.94 -0.64 17.74
C PHE A 63 10.26 -0.56 18.51
N ARG A 64 10.25 -0.28 19.81
CA ARG A 64 11.48 -0.27 20.60
C ARG A 64 12.10 -1.65 20.69
N PRO A 65 13.44 -1.76 20.66
CA PRO A 65 14.12 -2.97 21.07
C PRO A 65 13.76 -3.31 22.51
N HIS A 66 13.63 -4.60 22.80
CA HIS A 66 13.30 -5.04 24.15
C HIS A 66 14.43 -4.67 25.12
N GLY A 67 14.08 -4.01 26.22
CA GLY A 67 15.03 -3.60 27.28
C GLY A 67 15.69 -2.24 27.09
N ASP A 68 15.48 -1.58 25.94
CA ASP A 68 16.17 -0.33 25.61
C ASP A 68 15.20 0.86 25.51
N GLU A 69 15.53 1.99 26.15
CA GLU A 69 14.81 3.27 25.98
C GLU A 69 15.44 4.12 24.87
N VAL A 70 15.34 3.63 23.64
CA VAL A 70 15.86 4.30 22.44
C VAL A 70 14.74 4.68 21.48
N ALA A 71 15.01 5.67 20.61
CA ALA A 71 14.08 6.13 19.58
C ALA A 71 14.19 5.29 18.31
N PRO A 72 13.15 4.52 17.92
CA PRO A 72 13.12 3.84 16.63
C PRO A 72 13.16 4.86 15.50
N THR A 73 14.06 4.67 14.55
CA THR A 73 14.23 5.57 13.41
C THR A 73 14.16 4.77 12.11
N VAL A 74 13.38 5.28 11.16
CA VAL A 74 13.26 4.69 9.83
C VAL A 74 13.42 5.80 8.79
N GLU A 75 14.27 5.56 7.81
CA GLU A 75 14.51 6.45 6.68
C GLU A 75 14.22 5.71 5.37
N LEU A 76 13.52 6.38 4.46
CA LEU A 76 13.08 5.84 3.19
C LEU A 76 13.43 6.82 2.08
N ASP A 77 14.26 6.39 1.14
CA ASP A 77 14.48 7.08 -0.12
C ASP A 77 13.60 6.45 -1.20
N PHE A 78 12.77 7.28 -1.84
CA PHE A 78 11.80 6.83 -2.82
C PHE A 78 11.57 7.88 -3.92
N GLU A 79 10.87 7.48 -4.98
CA GLU A 79 10.55 8.31 -6.13
C GLU A 79 9.04 8.26 -6.43
N ILE A 80 8.44 9.43 -6.67
CA ILE A 80 7.06 9.60 -7.13
C ILE A 80 7.09 10.62 -8.27
N ASP A 81 6.48 10.28 -9.39
CA ASP A 81 6.38 11.13 -10.59
C ASP A 81 7.73 11.74 -11.02
N GLY A 82 8.79 10.93 -10.97
CA GLY A 82 10.16 11.34 -11.32
C GLY A 82 10.88 12.22 -10.28
N THR A 83 10.21 12.57 -9.18
CA THR A 83 10.81 13.35 -8.09
C THR A 83 11.34 12.44 -6.99
N ARG A 84 12.59 12.66 -6.58
CA ARG A 84 13.23 11.96 -5.45
C ARG A 84 12.87 12.58 -4.13
N TRP A 85 12.53 11.72 -3.17
CA TRP A 85 12.14 12.06 -1.83
C TRP A 85 12.96 11.26 -0.83
N ARG A 86 13.32 11.93 0.27
CA ARG A 86 13.85 11.31 1.47
C ARG A 86 12.91 11.58 2.63
N LEU A 87 12.38 10.52 3.21
CA LEU A 87 11.52 10.59 4.39
C LEU A 87 12.23 9.97 5.57
N ARG A 88 12.36 10.71 6.66
CA ARG A 88 12.93 10.22 7.91
C ARG A 88 11.91 10.40 9.03
N LYS A 89 11.55 9.32 9.71
CA LYS A 89 10.72 9.35 10.93
C LYS A 89 11.48 8.81 12.12
N ARG A 90 11.40 9.55 13.23
CA ARG A 90 11.82 9.12 14.56
C ARG A 90 10.59 9.03 15.44
N PHE A 91 10.43 7.90 16.13
CA PHE A 91 9.29 7.64 17.00
C PHE A 91 9.67 7.74 18.48
N LEU A 92 8.67 8.05 19.31
CA LEU A 92 8.76 8.11 20.77
C LEU A 92 9.67 9.24 21.29
N GLN A 93 10.94 8.96 21.54
CA GLN A 93 11.87 9.93 22.12
C GLN A 93 12.32 10.91 21.04
N SER A 94 12.18 12.21 21.33
CA SER A 94 12.47 13.29 20.38
C SER A 94 11.82 13.05 19.02
N ALA A 95 10.54 12.62 19.04
CA ALA A 95 9.79 12.26 17.86
C ALA A 95 9.84 13.36 16.80
N SER A 96 10.17 13.00 15.57
CA SER A 96 10.35 13.94 14.48
C SER A 96 10.04 13.29 13.15
N VAL A 97 9.70 14.11 12.17
CA VAL A 97 9.52 13.72 10.78
C VAL A 97 10.14 14.79 9.91
N GLU A 98 10.85 14.34 8.88
CA GLU A 98 11.51 15.19 7.89
C GLU A 98 11.23 14.60 6.52
N LEU A 99 10.73 15.43 5.61
CA LEU A 99 10.49 15.06 4.22
C LEU A 99 11.26 16.04 3.34
N GLU A 100 12.20 15.51 2.56
CA GLU A 100 13.12 16.28 1.72
C GLU A 100 12.99 15.88 0.26
N SER A 101 13.11 16.87 -0.63
CA SER A 101 13.22 16.70 -2.07
C SER A 101 14.09 17.82 -2.65
N ALA A 102 14.35 17.77 -3.96
CA ALA A 102 14.99 18.88 -4.67
C ALA A 102 14.22 20.22 -4.54
N ALA A 103 12.91 20.18 -4.27
CA ALA A 103 12.07 21.36 -4.11
C ALA A 103 12.10 21.96 -2.68
N GLY A 104 12.77 21.30 -1.73
CA GLY A 104 12.89 21.78 -0.35
C GLY A 104 12.60 20.70 0.70
N ARG A 105 12.55 21.15 1.95
CA ARG A 105 12.39 20.33 3.15
C ARG A 105 11.16 20.78 3.93
N ALA A 106 10.34 19.83 4.34
CA ALA A 106 9.26 20.01 5.31
C ALA A 106 9.57 19.22 6.59
N THR A 107 9.05 19.67 7.73
CA THR A 107 9.21 18.99 9.03
C THR A 107 7.92 19.03 9.84
N GLY A 108 7.80 18.14 10.84
CA GLY A 108 6.63 18.11 11.72
C GLY A 108 5.32 17.83 10.96
N ASP A 109 4.24 18.52 11.33
CA ASP A 109 2.93 18.28 10.72
C ASP A 109 2.88 18.60 9.22
N GLU A 110 3.62 19.62 8.75
CA GLU A 110 3.73 19.95 7.32
C GLU A 110 4.29 18.76 6.51
N ALA A 111 5.27 18.05 7.07
CA ALA A 111 5.83 16.87 6.42
C ALA A 111 4.85 15.69 6.37
N GLU A 112 4.03 15.49 7.42
CA GLU A 112 3.00 14.44 7.43
C GLU A 112 1.88 14.75 6.42
N GLU A 113 1.43 16.00 6.36
CA GLU A 113 0.40 16.43 5.41
C GLU A 113 0.89 16.24 3.97
N ARG A 114 2.10 16.72 3.65
CA ARG A 114 2.70 16.54 2.33
C ARG A 114 2.95 15.06 1.99
N LEU A 115 3.34 14.24 2.96
CA LEU A 115 3.48 12.80 2.76
C LEU A 115 2.14 12.14 2.42
N GLN A 116 1.06 12.53 3.11
CA GLN A 116 -0.28 12.01 2.83
C GLN A 116 -0.76 12.38 1.42
N GLU A 117 -0.52 13.63 1.01
CA GLU A 117 -0.81 14.09 -0.36
C GLU A 117 -0.04 13.28 -1.40
N LEU A 118 1.27 13.08 -1.20
CA LEU A 118 2.12 12.28 -2.10
C LEU A 118 1.68 10.82 -2.23
N LEU A 119 1.18 10.23 -1.15
CA LEU A 119 0.73 8.85 -1.13
C LEU A 119 -0.73 8.69 -1.59
N GLY A 120 -1.40 9.78 -1.98
CA GLY A 120 -2.78 9.75 -2.49
C GLY A 120 -3.83 9.50 -1.41
N PHE A 121 -3.53 9.82 -0.14
CA PHE A 121 -4.52 9.78 0.93
C PHE A 121 -5.49 10.95 0.77
N SER A 122 -6.68 10.67 0.24
CA SER A 122 -7.78 11.62 0.36
C SER A 122 -8.20 11.70 1.83
N ARG A 123 -8.26 12.94 2.34
CA ARG A 123 -8.52 13.32 3.74
C ARG A 123 -9.80 12.65 4.29
N ALA A 124 -9.68 11.44 4.84
CA ALA A 124 -10.72 10.84 5.66
C ALA A 124 -10.76 11.62 6.98
N GLY A 125 -11.87 12.32 7.23
CA GLY A 125 -11.99 13.30 8.30
C GLY A 125 -11.66 12.75 9.69
N ASN A 126 -10.72 13.42 10.37
CA ASN A 126 -10.56 13.63 11.81
C ASN A 126 -11.09 12.58 12.83
N ARG A 127 -11.05 11.28 12.52
CA ARG A 127 -11.19 10.20 13.49
C ARG A 127 -10.10 9.17 13.24
N GLY A 128 -9.65 8.57 14.33
CA GLY A 128 -8.40 7.82 14.45
C GLY A 128 -8.19 6.74 13.41
N ALA A 129 -6.96 6.24 13.41
CA ALA A 129 -6.42 5.20 12.53
C ALA A 129 -7.28 3.91 12.54
N ASP A 130 -8.38 3.93 11.81
CA ASP A 130 -9.12 2.75 11.39
C ASP A 130 -8.66 2.34 10.00
N ASP A 131 -8.78 1.04 9.72
CA ASP A 131 -8.33 0.32 8.52
C ASP A 131 -8.71 1.02 7.19
N ASP A 132 -9.80 1.80 7.20
CA ASP A 132 -10.31 2.61 6.09
C ASP A 132 -9.44 3.82 5.70
N SER A 133 -8.62 4.31 6.62
CA SER A 133 -7.79 5.50 6.39
C SER A 133 -6.44 5.19 5.73
N ARG A 134 -6.19 3.90 5.38
CA ARG A 134 -4.91 3.41 4.84
C ARG A 134 -4.75 3.52 3.31
N GLY A 135 -5.65 4.22 2.62
CA GLY A 135 -5.50 4.56 1.19
C GLY A 135 -5.29 3.33 0.30
N ALA A 136 -5.00 3.55 -0.99
CA ALA A 136 -4.80 2.44 -1.93
C ALA A 136 -3.54 1.60 -1.62
N LEU A 137 -2.50 2.22 -1.06
CA LEU A 137 -1.23 1.56 -0.74
C LEU A 137 -1.33 0.65 0.49
N GLY A 138 -2.23 0.94 1.44
CA GLY A 138 -2.50 0.06 2.57
C GLY A 138 -3.15 -1.26 2.16
N LEU A 139 -3.93 -1.26 1.06
CA LEU A 139 -4.56 -2.47 0.52
C LEU A 139 -3.61 -3.40 -0.21
N LEU A 140 -2.46 -2.90 -0.67
CA LEU A 140 -1.44 -3.71 -1.33
C LEU A 140 -0.61 -4.54 -0.32
N TRP A 141 -0.95 -4.45 0.97
CA TRP A 141 -0.22 -5.11 2.04
C TRP A 141 -0.94 -6.36 2.53
N VAL A 142 -0.48 -7.54 2.11
CA VAL A 142 -0.97 -8.83 2.62
C VAL A 142 0.05 -9.39 3.62
N GLU A 143 -0.36 -9.54 4.88
CA GLU A 143 0.48 -10.16 5.91
C GLU A 143 0.49 -11.69 5.79
N GLN A 144 1.64 -12.33 6.07
CA GLN A 144 1.74 -13.79 6.13
C GLN A 144 0.81 -14.36 7.21
N GLY A 145 -0.10 -15.25 6.83
CA GLY A 145 -1.06 -15.91 7.72
C GLY A 145 -2.50 -15.40 7.62
N GLN A 146 -2.74 -14.31 6.89
CA GLN A 146 -4.08 -13.83 6.54
C GLN A 146 -4.47 -14.41 5.17
N SER A 147 -4.90 -15.67 5.13
CA SER A 147 -5.59 -16.21 3.95
C SER A 147 -6.91 -15.46 3.76
N PHE A 148 -7.04 -14.73 2.65
CA PHE A 148 -8.30 -14.22 2.08
C PHE A 148 -9.23 -13.40 3.00
N ILE A 149 -8.72 -12.74 4.04
CA ILE A 149 -9.47 -11.65 4.67
C ILE A 149 -8.85 -10.35 4.18
N ILE A 150 -9.17 -10.01 2.94
CA ILE A 150 -9.18 -8.61 2.52
C ILE A 150 -10.27 -8.01 3.40
N GLY A 151 -9.89 -7.41 4.55
CA GLY A 151 -10.80 -6.55 5.30
C GLY A 151 -11.44 -5.62 4.29
N SER A 152 -12.77 -5.60 4.22
CA SER A 152 -13.53 -4.94 3.15
C SER A 152 -12.90 -3.59 2.88
N PRO A 153 -12.27 -3.38 1.71
CA PRO A 153 -11.47 -2.19 1.50
C PRO A 153 -12.34 -0.97 1.74
N GLY A 154 -11.85 0.00 2.52
CA GLY A 154 -12.51 1.28 2.64
C GLY A 154 -12.85 1.81 1.25
N VAL A 155 -14.07 2.33 1.09
CA VAL A 155 -14.67 2.63 -0.23
C VAL A 155 -13.73 3.41 -1.16
N SER A 156 -12.91 4.31 -0.60
CA SER A 156 -11.91 5.09 -1.34
C SER A 156 -10.79 4.22 -1.93
N ALA A 157 -10.28 3.27 -1.17
CA ALA A 157 -9.15 2.45 -1.57
C ALA A 157 -9.58 1.34 -2.56
N ARG A 158 -10.83 0.83 -2.42
CA ARG A 158 -11.48 -0.01 -3.45
C ARG A 158 -11.57 0.72 -4.78
N ARG A 159 -12.04 1.97 -4.77
CA ARG A 159 -12.22 2.78 -5.96
C ARG A 159 -10.89 3.09 -6.66
N THR A 160 -9.83 3.40 -5.91
CA THR A 160 -8.50 3.59 -6.50
C THR A 160 -7.95 2.30 -7.14
N LEU A 161 -8.17 1.13 -6.53
CA LEU A 161 -7.81 -0.15 -7.16
C LEU A 161 -8.65 -0.42 -8.42
N GLU A 162 -9.95 -0.15 -8.37
CA GLU A 162 -10.86 -0.29 -9.51
C GLU A 162 -10.47 0.66 -10.65
N ASP A 163 -10.09 1.91 -10.35
CA ASP A 163 -9.65 2.91 -11.33
C ASP A 163 -8.29 2.55 -11.97
N VAL A 164 -7.33 2.06 -11.17
CA VAL A 164 -6.02 1.60 -11.67
C VAL A 164 -6.17 0.31 -12.49
N LEU A 165 -6.98 -0.65 -12.01
CA LEU A 165 -7.29 -1.85 -12.76
C LEU A 165 -8.06 -1.50 -14.04
N ALA A 166 -9.02 -0.57 -14.02
CA ALA A 166 -9.72 -0.13 -15.23
C ALA A 166 -8.77 0.56 -16.22
N GLY A 167 -7.79 1.33 -15.73
CA GLY A 167 -6.74 1.96 -16.54
C GLY A 167 -5.78 0.93 -17.18
N GLU A 168 -5.31 -0.05 -16.41
CA GLU A 168 -4.38 -1.10 -16.87
C GLU A 168 -5.08 -2.17 -17.73
N VAL A 169 -6.32 -2.55 -17.40
CA VAL A 169 -7.17 -3.44 -18.22
C VAL A 169 -7.50 -2.77 -19.55
N GLY A 170 -7.61 -1.43 -19.59
CA GLY A 170 -7.74 -0.66 -20.82
C GLY A 170 -6.51 -0.73 -21.75
N LEU A 171 -5.31 -0.92 -21.18
CA LEU A 171 -4.04 -1.00 -21.93
C LEU A 171 -3.65 -2.44 -22.29
N VAL A 172 -3.96 -3.43 -21.44
CA VAL A 172 -3.53 -4.84 -21.61
C VAL A 172 -4.61 -5.72 -22.25
N THR A 173 -5.89 -5.41 -22.05
CA THR A 173 -6.98 -6.17 -22.69
C THR A 173 -7.78 -5.23 -23.58
N GLY A 174 -7.35 -5.12 -24.84
CA GLY A 174 -7.97 -4.23 -25.84
C GLY A 174 -9.49 -4.19 -25.72
N GLY A 175 -10.01 -3.11 -25.11
CA GLY A 175 -11.38 -3.01 -24.61
C GLY A 175 -12.45 -3.26 -25.68
N GLN A 176 -12.10 -3.06 -26.96
CA GLN A 176 -12.97 -3.40 -28.09
C GLN A 176 -13.14 -4.90 -28.32
N ARG A 177 -12.11 -5.73 -28.09
CA ARG A 177 -12.21 -7.20 -28.23
C ARG A 177 -13.04 -7.82 -27.12
N THR A 178 -12.86 -7.38 -25.88
CA THR A 178 -13.64 -7.89 -24.73
C THR A 178 -15.11 -7.48 -24.85
N GLN A 179 -15.40 -6.23 -25.26
CA GLN A 179 -16.76 -5.80 -25.57
C GLN A 179 -17.38 -6.60 -26.73
N ALA A 180 -16.61 -6.89 -27.78
CA ALA A 180 -17.09 -7.72 -28.90
C ALA A 180 -17.40 -9.17 -28.46
N ILE A 181 -16.59 -9.75 -27.57
CA ILE A 181 -16.84 -11.08 -27.01
C ILE A 181 -18.09 -11.07 -26.13
N LEU A 182 -18.23 -10.10 -25.23
CA LEU A 182 -19.41 -9.97 -24.38
C LEU A 182 -20.69 -9.79 -25.21
N GLN A 183 -20.67 -8.92 -26.23
CA GLN A 183 -21.79 -8.74 -27.14
C GLN A 183 -22.14 -10.01 -27.93
N ASN A 184 -21.14 -10.79 -28.36
CA ASN A 184 -21.38 -12.05 -29.05
C ASN A 184 -21.95 -13.12 -28.12
N VAL A 185 -21.50 -13.16 -26.85
CA VAL A 185 -22.06 -14.04 -25.82
C VAL A 185 -23.49 -13.64 -25.50
N GLU A 186 -23.78 -12.35 -25.30
CA GLU A 186 -25.15 -11.85 -25.07
C GLU A 186 -26.09 -12.15 -26.24
N ARG A 187 -25.62 -11.97 -27.49
CA ARG A 187 -26.39 -12.31 -28.69
C ARG A 187 -26.71 -13.81 -28.75
N SER A 188 -25.71 -14.65 -28.50
CA SER A 188 -25.89 -16.11 -28.48
C SER A 188 -26.81 -16.55 -27.34
N LEU A 189 -26.76 -15.87 -26.19
CA LEU A 189 -27.62 -16.14 -25.05
C LEU A 189 -29.08 -15.70 -25.32
N ALA A 190 -29.28 -14.61 -26.05
CA ALA A 190 -30.59 -14.13 -26.47
C ALA A 190 -31.27 -15.06 -27.50
N GLU A 191 -30.50 -15.85 -28.27
CA GLU A 191 -31.05 -16.93 -29.09
C GLU A 191 -31.56 -18.11 -28.26
N LEU A 192 -31.06 -18.26 -27.04
CA LEU A 192 -31.33 -19.40 -26.14
C LEU A 192 -32.28 -19.04 -24.99
N ARG A 193 -32.52 -17.77 -24.70
CA ARG A 193 -33.38 -17.29 -23.60
C ARG A 193 -34.28 -16.13 -24.03
N THR A 194 -35.52 -16.13 -23.56
CA THR A 194 -36.41 -14.98 -23.70
C THR A 194 -35.96 -13.84 -22.77
N ALA A 195 -36.42 -12.61 -23.04
CA ALA A 195 -36.13 -11.42 -22.23
C ALA A 195 -36.50 -11.56 -20.73
N THR A 196 -37.31 -12.56 -20.38
CA THR A 196 -37.75 -12.89 -19.01
C THR A 196 -36.97 -14.06 -18.38
N GLY A 197 -35.86 -14.49 -19.00
CA GLY A 197 -34.97 -15.52 -18.46
C GLY A 197 -35.45 -16.97 -18.64
N ARG A 198 -36.56 -17.19 -19.36
CA ARG A 198 -37.08 -18.54 -19.65
C ARG A 198 -36.38 -19.12 -20.89
N PRO A 199 -36.12 -20.44 -20.95
CA PRO A 199 -35.46 -21.06 -22.09
C PRO A 199 -36.29 -20.88 -23.38
N ALA A 200 -35.64 -20.43 -24.45
CA ALA A 200 -36.22 -20.31 -25.78
C ALA A 200 -35.97 -21.58 -26.63
N ARG A 201 -36.79 -21.77 -27.68
CA ARG A 201 -37.06 -23.02 -28.43
C ARG A 201 -35.91 -23.99 -28.72
N ARG A 202 -34.64 -23.59 -28.78
CA ARG A 202 -33.51 -24.52 -28.99
C ARG A 202 -33.14 -25.35 -27.75
N LEU A 203 -33.52 -24.91 -26.54
CA LEU A 203 -33.34 -25.65 -25.28
C LEU A 203 -34.54 -26.53 -24.90
N ALA A 204 -35.62 -26.51 -25.70
CA ALA A 204 -36.81 -27.32 -25.44
C ALA A 204 -36.83 -28.66 -26.21
N ILE A 205 -35.78 -28.96 -26.99
CA ILE A 205 -35.68 -30.18 -27.82
C ILE A 205 -34.33 -30.90 -27.59
N ALA A 206 -33.81 -30.87 -26.37
CA ALA A 206 -32.70 -31.74 -25.95
C ALA A 206 -33.16 -32.60 -24.78
#